data_AF-A0A359LVR0-F1
#
_entry.id   AF-A0A359LVR0-F1
#
_cell.length_a   1.000
_cell.length_b   1.000
_cell.length_c   1.000
_cell.angle_alpha   90.00
_cell.angle_beta   90.00
_cell.angle_gamma   90.00
#
_symmetry.space_group_name_H-M   'P 1'
#
loop_
_entity.id
_entity.type
_entity.pdbx_description
1 polymer ?
#
loop_
_entity_poly.entity_id
_entity_poly.type
_entity_poly.pdbx_seq_one_letter_code
_entity_poly.pdbx_strand_id
1 'polypeptide(L)'
;MPKIPSSMPMNADRCDPRLPLAALDFRRQHAPPLLTPEYLGALNITAWLYQDPATRRDGVHVACNVTMKEVIAKFGHAETPDAELGLHSEGFAAEWFRLNPKLRVLQIFSERIPCAKTCGPLLRHYYPNVPWYYYYDRRSFRGDNGELILHAGEGLRVAYGL
;
A
#
# COMPACT_ATOMS: atom_id res chain seq x y z
N MET A 1 -11.65 -4.19 14.74
CA MET A 1 -11.82 -3.89 13.30
C MET A 1 -10.86 -2.78 12.93
N PRO A 2 -10.28 -2.76 11.72
CA PRO A 2 -9.41 -1.67 11.28
C PRO A 2 -10.13 -0.32 11.35
N LYS A 3 -9.39 0.76 11.63
CA LYS A 3 -9.91 2.14 11.59
C LYS A 3 -10.35 2.52 10.18
N ILE A 4 -11.12 3.60 10.06
CA ILE A 4 -11.46 4.18 8.74
C ILE A 4 -10.22 4.92 8.20
N PRO A 5 -9.72 4.60 6.99
CA PRO A 5 -8.60 5.32 6.39
C PRO A 5 -8.95 6.76 5.98
N SER A 6 -7.93 7.61 5.86
CA SER A 6 -8.02 8.90 5.17
C SER A 6 -8.07 8.70 3.64
N SER A 7 -8.46 9.73 2.88
CA SER A 7 -8.60 9.64 1.41
C SER A 7 -7.97 10.82 0.66
N MET A 8 -7.61 10.56 -0.59
CA MET A 8 -7.25 11.53 -1.63
C MET A 8 -8.06 11.22 -2.90
N PRO A 9 -8.87 12.16 -3.44
CA PRO A 9 -9.14 13.48 -2.89
C PRO A 9 -9.95 13.42 -1.57
N MET A 10 -9.96 14.52 -0.81
CA MET A 10 -10.62 14.57 0.51
C MET A 10 -12.14 14.39 0.45
N ASN A 11 -12.75 14.63 -0.70
CA ASN A 11 -14.19 14.46 -0.95
C ASN A 11 -14.54 13.08 -1.57
N ALA A 12 -13.61 12.13 -1.58
CA ALA A 12 -13.89 10.78 -2.03
C ALA A 12 -14.96 10.11 -1.16
N ASP A 13 -15.66 9.14 -1.74
CA ASP A 13 -16.57 8.26 -1.00
C ASP A 13 -15.84 7.52 0.13
N ARG A 14 -16.59 6.87 1.01
CA ARG A 14 -15.98 6.04 2.06
C ARG A 14 -15.16 4.90 1.45
N CYS A 15 -14.02 4.63 2.07
CA CYS A 15 -13.20 3.46 1.75
C CYS A 15 -14.03 2.18 1.91
N ASP A 16 -14.00 1.29 0.91
CA ASP A 16 -14.61 -0.02 1.01
C ASP A 16 -13.91 -0.82 2.14
N PRO A 17 -14.64 -1.31 3.16
CA PRO A 17 -14.05 -1.98 4.30
C PRO A 17 -13.28 -3.26 3.93
N ARG A 18 -13.58 -3.88 2.77
CA ARG A 18 -12.83 -5.04 2.27
C ARG A 18 -11.36 -4.74 2.07
N LEU A 19 -10.99 -3.49 1.77
CA LEU A 19 -9.61 -3.12 1.48
C LEU A 19 -8.69 -3.18 2.70
N PRO A 20 -8.94 -2.43 3.80
CA PRO A 20 -8.11 -2.54 5.00
C PRO A 20 -8.21 -3.91 5.68
N LEU A 21 -9.35 -4.62 5.54
CA LEU A 21 -9.49 -5.99 6.03
C LEU A 21 -8.59 -6.96 5.26
N ALA A 22 -8.60 -6.92 3.92
CA ALA A 22 -7.76 -7.78 3.10
C ALA A 22 -6.26 -7.54 3.35
N ALA A 23 -5.85 -6.28 3.57
CA ALA A 23 -4.48 -5.95 3.94
C ALA A 23 -4.08 -6.58 5.30
N LEU A 24 -4.95 -6.48 6.31
CA LEU A 24 -4.71 -7.10 7.63
C LEU A 24 -4.68 -8.63 7.54
N ASP A 25 -5.59 -9.23 6.80
CA ASP A 25 -5.64 -10.67 6.62
C ASP A 25 -4.41 -11.18 5.88
N PHE A 26 -3.90 -10.43 4.88
CA PHE A 26 -2.62 -10.72 4.23
C PHE A 26 -1.47 -10.74 5.25
N ARG A 27 -1.37 -9.76 6.15
CA ARG A 27 -0.33 -9.75 7.20
C ARG A 27 -0.38 -10.98 8.10
N ARG A 28 -1.59 -11.41 8.47
CA ARG A 28 -1.83 -12.58 9.33
C ARG A 28 -1.46 -13.90 8.67
N GLN A 29 -1.71 -14.01 7.37
CA GLN A 29 -1.50 -15.22 6.59
C GLN A 29 -0.06 -15.37 6.06
N HIS A 30 0.72 -14.29 6.07
CA HIS A 30 2.12 -14.35 5.68
C HIS A 30 2.95 -15.17 6.68
N ALA A 31 3.99 -15.84 6.19
CA ALA A 31 4.88 -16.67 7.01
C ALA A 31 6.33 -16.18 6.86
N PRO A 32 6.92 -15.55 7.90
CA PRO A 32 6.35 -15.29 9.23
C PRO A 32 5.26 -14.20 9.22
N PRO A 33 4.34 -14.17 10.22
CA PRO A 33 3.31 -13.14 10.29
C PRO A 33 3.91 -11.72 10.36
N LEU A 34 3.42 -10.82 9.51
CA LEU A 34 3.95 -9.47 9.37
C LEU A 34 3.31 -8.48 10.37
N LEU A 35 3.15 -8.91 11.62
CA LEU A 35 2.44 -8.17 12.67
C LEU A 35 3.35 -7.70 13.81
N THR A 36 4.64 -8.04 13.78
CA THR A 36 5.60 -7.52 14.77
C THR A 36 5.87 -6.03 14.52
N PRO A 37 6.25 -5.23 15.53
CA PRO A 37 6.61 -3.82 15.33
C PRO A 37 7.65 -3.60 14.24
N GLU A 38 8.65 -4.48 14.15
CA GLU A 38 9.67 -4.50 13.11
C GLU A 38 9.05 -4.65 11.70
N TYR A 39 8.22 -5.67 11.49
CA TYR A 39 7.61 -5.93 10.17
C TYR A 39 6.49 -4.94 9.80
N LEU A 40 5.76 -4.42 10.78
CA LEU A 40 4.79 -3.35 10.55
C LEU A 40 5.51 -2.07 10.05
N GLY A 41 6.72 -1.80 10.57
CA GLY A 41 7.56 -0.68 10.14
C GLY A 41 8.31 -0.90 8.82
N ALA A 42 8.71 -2.13 8.52
CA ALA A 42 9.54 -2.45 7.36
C ALA A 42 8.74 -2.66 6.06
N LEU A 43 7.51 -3.18 6.17
CA LEU A 43 6.69 -3.56 5.02
C LEU A 43 5.44 -2.70 4.93
N ASN A 44 5.04 -2.43 3.69
CA ASN A 44 3.85 -1.72 3.29
C ASN A 44 3.01 -2.61 2.38
N ILE A 45 1.72 -2.68 2.67
CA ILE A 45 0.73 -3.43 1.91
C ILE A 45 -0.24 -2.46 1.25
N THR A 46 -0.62 -2.78 0.03
CA THR A 46 -1.67 -2.12 -0.72
C THR A 46 -2.76 -3.14 -1.07
N ALA A 47 -4.02 -2.72 -1.04
CA ALA A 47 -5.18 -3.50 -1.43
C ALA A 47 -6.03 -2.70 -2.41
N TRP A 48 -6.31 -3.26 -3.58
CA TRP A 48 -6.94 -2.57 -4.70
C TRP A 48 -8.27 -3.24 -5.00
N LEU A 49 -9.34 -2.48 -4.90
CA LEU A 49 -10.67 -2.92 -5.28
C LEU A 49 -10.77 -2.82 -6.80
N TYR A 50 -11.22 -3.88 -7.45
CA TYR A 50 -11.43 -3.89 -8.88
C TYR A 50 -12.74 -4.58 -9.25
N GLN A 51 -13.23 -4.28 -10.45
CA GLN A 51 -14.34 -4.97 -11.07
C GLN A 51 -13.86 -5.73 -12.29
N ASP A 52 -14.25 -7.00 -12.37
CA ASP A 52 -14.10 -7.81 -13.57
C ASP A 52 -15.33 -7.61 -14.48
N PRO A 53 -15.19 -7.00 -15.66
CA PRO A 53 -16.32 -6.77 -16.55
C PRO A 53 -16.91 -8.06 -17.14
N ALA A 54 -16.13 -9.16 -17.21
CA ALA A 54 -16.61 -10.42 -17.76
C ALA A 54 -17.61 -11.10 -16.79
N THR A 55 -17.32 -11.04 -15.49
CA THR A 55 -18.17 -11.64 -14.45
C THR A 55 -19.10 -10.65 -13.76
N ARG A 56 -18.86 -9.35 -13.94
CA ARG A 56 -19.48 -8.23 -13.20
C ARG A 56 -19.32 -8.35 -11.68
N ARG A 57 -18.27 -9.04 -11.23
CA ARG A 57 -17.95 -9.22 -9.82
C ARG A 57 -16.81 -8.30 -9.41
N ASP A 58 -16.89 -7.84 -8.18
CA ASP A 58 -15.82 -7.09 -7.55
C ASP A 58 -14.83 -8.05 -6.87
N GLY A 59 -13.55 -7.75 -6.97
CA GLY A 59 -12.46 -8.47 -6.30
C GLY A 59 -11.49 -7.51 -5.61
N VAL A 60 -10.64 -8.07 -4.74
CA VAL A 60 -9.57 -7.32 -4.08
C VAL A 60 -8.23 -7.97 -4.42
N HIS A 61 -7.32 -7.19 -4.97
CA HIS A 61 -5.94 -7.60 -5.18
C HIS A 61 -5.05 -6.99 -4.09
N VAL A 62 -4.26 -7.81 -3.42
CA VAL A 62 -3.35 -7.37 -2.34
C VAL A 62 -1.91 -7.57 -2.78
N ALA A 63 -1.08 -6.55 -2.59
CA ALA A 63 0.35 -6.61 -2.85
C ALA A 63 1.16 -6.01 -1.70
N CYS A 64 2.33 -6.57 -1.45
CA CYS A 64 3.30 -6.10 -0.46
C CYS A 64 4.56 -5.60 -1.20
N ASN A 65 5.24 -4.60 -0.67
CA ASN A 65 6.58 -4.27 -1.17
C ASN A 65 7.55 -5.42 -0.86
N VAL A 66 8.65 -5.47 -1.61
CA VAL A 66 9.84 -6.25 -1.22
C VAL A 66 10.89 -5.31 -0.65
N THR A 67 11.59 -5.78 0.37
CA THR A 67 12.77 -5.09 0.91
C THR A 67 13.96 -5.27 -0.02
N MET A 68 14.94 -4.36 0.07
CA MET A 68 16.16 -4.50 -0.73
C MET A 68 16.96 -5.75 -0.39
N LYS A 69 16.93 -6.15 0.89
CA LYS A 69 17.52 -7.41 1.34
C LYS A 69 16.94 -8.61 0.59
N GLU A 70 15.62 -8.65 0.37
CA GLU A 70 14.97 -9.74 -0.36
C GLU A 70 15.27 -9.70 -1.85
N VAL A 71 15.31 -8.51 -2.46
CA VAL A 71 15.73 -8.35 -3.87
C VAL A 71 17.16 -8.84 -4.07
N ILE A 72 18.09 -8.41 -3.21
CA ILE A 72 19.51 -8.82 -3.26
C ILE A 72 19.66 -10.33 -3.05
N ALA A 73 18.92 -10.91 -2.09
CA ALA A 73 18.95 -12.35 -1.85
C ALA A 73 18.47 -13.16 -3.07
N LYS A 74 17.56 -12.61 -3.89
CA LYS A 74 16.99 -13.30 -5.04
C LYS A 74 17.77 -13.08 -6.34
N PHE A 75 18.30 -11.88 -6.56
CA PHE A 75 18.88 -11.48 -7.85
C PHE A 75 20.36 -11.09 -7.75
N GLY A 76 20.93 -11.04 -6.54
CA GLY A 76 22.25 -10.45 -6.30
C GLY A 76 22.19 -8.92 -6.23
N HIS A 77 23.34 -8.31 -6.01
CA HIS A 77 23.46 -6.85 -6.11
C HIS A 77 23.27 -6.39 -7.56
N ALA A 78 22.68 -5.21 -7.74
CA ALA A 78 22.65 -4.61 -9.06
C ALA A 78 24.08 -4.20 -9.48
N GLU A 79 24.33 -4.16 -10.79
CA GLU A 79 25.64 -3.75 -11.34
C GLU A 79 26.00 -2.30 -10.95
N THR A 80 24.99 -1.46 -10.73
CA THR A 80 25.16 -0.08 -10.25
C THR A 80 24.27 0.19 -9.04
N PRO A 81 24.75 0.90 -8.00
CA PRO A 81 23.98 1.15 -6.76
C PRO A 81 22.65 1.90 -6.96
N ASP A 82 22.54 2.72 -8.02
CA ASP A 82 21.32 3.47 -8.36
C ASP A 82 20.22 2.59 -8.98
N ALA A 83 20.57 1.39 -9.45
CA ALA A 83 19.64 0.39 -9.94
C ALA A 83 19.05 -0.49 -8.80
N GLU A 84 19.57 -0.40 -7.58
CA GLU A 84 18.97 -1.01 -6.38
C GLU A 84 17.73 -0.22 -5.94
N LEU A 85 16.64 -0.38 -6.68
CA LEU A 85 15.34 0.19 -6.36
C LEU A 85 14.42 -0.88 -5.78
N GLY A 86 14.03 -0.71 -4.52
CA GLY A 86 12.98 -1.51 -3.91
C GLY A 86 11.66 -1.25 -4.65
N LEU A 87 11.00 -2.30 -5.12
CA LEU A 87 9.66 -2.17 -5.69
C LEU A 87 8.63 -2.03 -4.56
N HIS A 88 7.92 -0.91 -4.58
CA HIS A 88 6.84 -0.66 -3.63
C HIS A 88 5.60 -1.47 -3.99
N SER A 89 4.77 -1.74 -2.98
CA SER A 89 3.49 -2.46 -3.10
C SER A 89 2.61 -1.97 -4.25
N GLU A 90 2.54 -0.65 -4.45
CA GLU A 90 1.74 -0.02 -5.51
C GLU A 90 2.27 -0.36 -6.91
N GLY A 91 3.59 -0.51 -7.05
CA GLY A 91 4.22 -0.93 -8.30
C GLY A 91 3.86 -2.38 -8.64
N PHE A 92 3.88 -3.28 -7.66
CA PHE A 92 3.46 -4.67 -7.86
C PHE A 92 1.99 -4.80 -8.22
N ALA A 93 1.13 -4.07 -7.51
CA ALA A 93 -0.30 -4.05 -7.82
C ALA A 93 -0.54 -3.48 -9.23
N ALA A 94 0.10 -2.37 -9.58
CA ALA A 94 -0.04 -1.77 -10.90
C ALA A 94 0.42 -2.71 -12.02
N GLU A 95 1.52 -3.44 -11.83
CA GLU A 95 2.00 -4.43 -12.79
C GLU A 95 0.98 -5.55 -13.00
N TRP A 96 0.34 -6.05 -11.93
CA TRP A 96 -0.71 -7.05 -12.05
C TRP A 96 -1.90 -6.53 -12.88
N PHE A 97 -2.34 -5.30 -12.67
CA PHE A 97 -3.41 -4.70 -13.47
C PHE A 97 -2.99 -4.39 -14.91
N ARG A 98 -1.72 -4.04 -15.14
CA ARG A 98 -1.16 -3.89 -16.50
C ARG A 98 -1.25 -5.20 -17.29
N LEU A 99 -0.97 -6.33 -16.64
CA LEU A 99 -1.09 -7.67 -17.22
C LEU A 99 -2.54 -8.14 -17.34
N ASN A 100 -3.47 -7.52 -16.60
CA ASN A 100 -4.90 -7.82 -16.61
C ASN A 100 -5.72 -6.59 -17.03
N PRO A 101 -5.52 -6.03 -18.24
CA PRO A 101 -6.01 -4.70 -18.61
C PRO A 101 -7.54 -4.58 -18.70
N LYS A 102 -8.25 -5.72 -18.69
CA LYS A 102 -9.72 -5.74 -18.68
C LYS A 102 -10.28 -5.41 -17.29
N LEU A 103 -9.52 -5.59 -16.22
CA LEU A 103 -9.97 -5.32 -14.87
C LEU A 103 -9.99 -3.82 -14.61
N ARG A 104 -11.10 -3.31 -14.09
CA ARG A 104 -11.26 -1.89 -13.78
C ARG A 104 -11.01 -1.65 -12.31
N VAL A 105 -9.98 -0.87 -11.98
CA VAL A 105 -9.71 -0.45 -10.61
C VAL A 105 -10.76 0.58 -10.16
N LEU A 106 -11.31 0.37 -8.96
CA LEU A 106 -12.37 1.21 -8.38
C LEU A 106 -11.88 2.04 -7.20
N GLN A 107 -11.04 1.46 -6.33
CA GLN A 107 -10.47 2.13 -5.17
C GLN A 107 -9.10 1.54 -4.87
N ILE A 108 -8.18 2.36 -4.36
CA ILE A 108 -6.85 1.93 -3.95
C ILE A 108 -6.69 2.23 -2.47
N PHE A 109 -6.27 1.26 -1.68
CA PHE A 109 -5.85 1.47 -0.31
C PHE A 109 -4.38 1.12 -0.19
N SER A 110 -3.57 2.01 0.38
CA SER A 110 -2.21 1.71 0.82
C SER A 110 -2.10 2.03 2.30
N GLU A 111 -1.46 1.16 3.07
CA GLU A 111 -1.22 1.44 4.49
C GLU A 111 -0.56 2.80 4.72
N ARG A 112 0.41 3.15 3.89
CA ARG A 112 1.07 4.45 3.86
C ARG A 112 0.73 5.21 2.59
N ILE A 113 0.75 6.53 2.68
CA ILE A 113 0.58 7.39 1.51
C ILE A 113 1.64 7.04 0.44
N PRO A 114 1.23 6.87 -0.82
CA PRO A 114 2.15 6.61 -1.93
C PRO A 114 3.30 7.62 -1.98
N CYS A 115 4.51 7.14 -2.26
CA CYS A 115 5.68 8.02 -2.28
C CYS A 115 5.57 9.10 -3.37
N ALA A 116 5.94 10.34 -3.04
CA ALA A 116 5.76 11.48 -3.96
C ALA A 116 6.61 11.41 -5.23
N LYS A 117 7.72 10.64 -5.23
CA LYS A 117 8.64 10.54 -6.37
C LYS A 117 8.24 9.48 -7.39
N THR A 118 7.60 8.39 -6.97
CA THR A 118 7.38 7.21 -7.82
C THR A 118 5.93 6.76 -7.79
N CYS A 119 5.44 6.23 -6.66
CA CYS A 119 4.10 5.65 -6.57
C CYS A 119 3.00 6.69 -6.79
N GLY A 120 3.11 7.88 -6.18
CA GLY A 120 2.15 8.96 -6.38
C GLY A 120 2.02 9.36 -7.87
N PRO A 121 3.13 9.73 -8.54
CA PRO A 121 3.12 9.99 -9.98
C PRO A 121 2.57 8.84 -10.84
N LEU A 122 2.99 7.59 -10.56
CA LEU A 122 2.49 6.39 -11.22
C LEU A 122 0.96 6.31 -11.12
N LEU A 123 0.42 6.41 -9.90
CA LEU A 123 -1.01 6.31 -9.67
C LEU A 123 -1.77 7.46 -10.34
N ARG A 124 -1.26 8.69 -10.32
CA ARG A 124 -1.89 9.84 -11.01
C ARG A 124 -1.96 9.63 -12.51
N HIS A 125 -0.92 9.02 -13.07
CA HIS A 125 -0.81 8.82 -14.51
C HIS A 125 -1.68 7.66 -15.00
N TYR A 126 -1.58 6.49 -14.36
CA TYR A 126 -2.24 5.26 -14.84
C TYR A 126 -3.63 5.03 -14.26
N TYR A 127 -3.93 5.58 -13.09
CA TYR A 127 -5.22 5.43 -12.41
C TYR A 127 -5.83 6.81 -12.08
N PRO A 128 -5.96 7.70 -13.08
CA PRO A 128 -6.56 9.00 -12.84
C PRO A 128 -7.99 8.82 -12.34
N ASN A 129 -8.39 9.62 -11.36
CA ASN A 129 -9.73 9.64 -10.75
C ASN A 129 -10.09 8.42 -9.88
N VAL A 130 -9.20 7.44 -9.72
CA VAL A 130 -9.40 6.40 -8.69
C VAL A 130 -9.10 7.01 -7.32
N PRO A 131 -10.00 6.94 -6.33
CA PRO A 131 -9.73 7.45 -4.99
C PRO A 131 -8.71 6.57 -4.26
N TRP A 132 -7.79 7.22 -3.54
CA TRP A 132 -6.72 6.55 -2.80
C TRP A 132 -6.90 6.74 -1.32
N TYR A 133 -6.81 5.66 -0.57
CA TYR A 133 -7.02 5.62 0.86
C TYR A 133 -5.74 5.23 1.58
N TYR A 134 -5.51 5.77 2.77
CA TYR A 134 -4.33 5.45 3.56
C TYR A 134 -4.51 5.67 5.06
N TYR A 135 -3.74 4.94 5.86
CA TYR A 135 -3.67 5.18 7.31
C TYR A 135 -2.65 6.24 7.70
N TYR A 136 -1.61 6.41 6.88
CA TYR A 136 -0.49 7.28 7.21
C TYR A 136 -0.16 8.28 6.14
N ASP A 137 -0.17 9.57 6.51
CA ASP A 137 0.33 10.66 5.68
C ASP A 137 1.75 11.06 6.11
N ARG A 138 2.55 11.52 5.15
CA ARG A 138 3.81 12.24 5.38
C ARG A 138 3.59 13.61 6.03
N ARG A 139 2.34 14.10 6.08
CA ARG A 139 1.95 15.35 6.75
C ARG A 139 1.57 15.19 8.23
N SER A 140 1.58 13.98 8.79
CA SER A 140 1.21 13.75 10.20
C SER A 140 2.34 14.10 11.20
N PHE A 141 3.12 15.15 10.95
CA PHE A 141 3.96 15.76 11.98
C PHE A 141 3.04 16.34 13.07
N ARG A 142 3.28 15.98 14.33
CA ARG A 142 2.55 16.56 15.47
C ARG A 142 3.53 17.34 16.33
N GLY A 143 3.35 18.66 16.40
CA GLY A 143 4.05 19.57 17.31
C GLY A 143 4.81 20.69 16.60
N ASP A 144 4.85 21.86 17.22
CA ASP A 144 5.54 23.07 16.73
C ASP A 144 7.08 22.92 16.69
N ASN A 145 7.60 21.76 17.09
CA ASN A 145 9.03 21.45 17.22
C ASN A 145 9.57 20.43 16.19
N GLY A 146 8.79 20.05 15.17
CA GLY A 146 9.29 19.20 14.08
C GLY A 146 9.59 17.74 14.44
N GLU A 147 8.93 17.18 15.47
CA GLU A 147 9.08 15.77 15.81
C GLU A 147 8.41 14.85 14.76
N LEU A 148 9.20 13.90 14.28
CA LEU A 148 8.84 12.85 13.33
C LEU A 148 7.72 11.97 13.92
N ILE A 149 6.83 11.44 13.08
CA ILE A 149 5.91 10.35 13.47
C ILE A 149 6.76 9.22 14.07
N LEU A 150 6.59 8.96 15.38
CA LEU A 150 7.10 7.80 16.10
C LEU A 150 6.65 6.53 15.33
N HIS A 151 7.57 5.96 14.55
CA HIS A 151 7.51 4.67 13.82
C HIS A 151 6.19 4.28 13.11
N ALA A 152 6.20 4.20 11.78
CA ALA A 152 5.08 3.70 10.95
C ALA A 152 4.57 2.29 11.31
N GLY A 153 5.26 1.53 12.16
CA GLY A 153 4.72 0.31 12.75
C GLY A 153 3.68 0.57 13.84
N GLU A 154 3.86 1.61 14.67
CA GLU A 154 3.03 1.89 15.84
C GLU A 154 1.63 2.36 15.47
N GLY A 155 1.49 3.28 14.54
CA GLY A 155 0.16 3.69 14.08
C GLY A 155 -0.56 2.59 13.27
N LEU A 156 0.12 1.59 12.69
CA LEU A 156 -0.48 0.47 11.94
C LEU A 156 -1.01 -0.50 12.97
N ARG A 157 -0.22 -0.74 14.02
CA ARG A 157 -0.67 -1.45 15.21
C ARG A 157 -1.96 -0.81 15.75
N VAL A 158 -1.99 0.52 15.93
CA VAL A 158 -3.20 1.24 16.38
C VAL A 158 -4.35 1.20 15.36
N ALA A 159 -4.05 1.36 14.06
CA ALA A 159 -5.06 1.34 12.99
C ALA A 159 -5.71 -0.03 12.86
N TYR A 160 -4.95 -1.11 13.08
CA TYR A 160 -5.43 -2.48 13.04
C TYR A 160 -5.98 -2.99 14.38
N GLY A 161 -5.70 -2.30 15.49
CA GLY A 161 -6.13 -2.71 16.83
C GLY A 161 -5.34 -3.90 17.37
N LEU A 162 -4.01 -3.87 17.16
CA LEU A 162 -3.03 -4.89 17.55
C LEU A 162 -2.25 -4.51 18.81
#